data_AF-A0AB39KQ70-F1
#
_entry.id   AF-A0AB39KQ70-F1
#
_cell.length_a   1.000
_cell.length_b   1.000
_cell.length_c   1.000
_cell.angle_alpha   90.00
_cell.angle_beta   90.00
_cell.angle_gamma   90.00
#
_symmetry.space_group_name_H-M   'P 1'
#
loop_
_entity.id
_entity.type
_entity.pdbx_description
1 polymer ?
#
loop_
_entity_poly.entity_id
_entity_poly.type
_entity_poly.pdbx_seq_one_letter_code
_entity_poly.pdbx_strand_id
1 'polypeptide(L)'
;MAPAFLLALSLFAQGAPAAAANPAEAPFPVGAPTDDYGFTAWCYGAVGGYIDLYDKVMPEVERIERAWPSPSGVDASLKVYPQLRDQGAKDMKLFAGAIEAAERASPTVIAEQGKSAIGKGRGIWTGAATSDKAKLAQAWMGWTPPARCAPTAQRLQAKASLFGKALNANNPGTQ
;
A
#
# COMPACT_ATOMS: atom_id res chain seq x y z
N MET A 1 -44.79 -60.73 -6.52
CA MET A 1 -45.40 -59.40 -6.32
C MET A 1 -44.30 -58.43 -5.90
N ALA A 2 -43.90 -57.52 -6.77
CA ALA A 2 -43.18 -56.29 -6.39
C ALA A 2 -44.23 -55.21 -6.00
N PRO A 3 -43.89 -53.98 -5.54
CA PRO A 3 -42.60 -53.37 -5.20
C PRO A 3 -42.65 -52.52 -3.90
N ALA A 4 -41.55 -51.86 -3.49
CA ALA A 4 -41.58 -50.46 -3.00
C ALA A 4 -40.15 -49.91 -2.83
N PHE A 5 -39.70 -49.22 -3.87
CA PHE A 5 -38.68 -48.17 -3.80
C PHE A 5 -39.26 -46.97 -3.04
N LEU A 6 -38.52 -46.42 -2.08
CA LEU A 6 -38.68 -45.02 -1.68
C LEU A 6 -37.30 -44.35 -1.59
N LEU A 7 -36.96 -43.65 -2.67
CA LEU A 7 -35.93 -42.63 -2.76
C LEU A 7 -36.33 -41.45 -1.87
N ALA A 8 -35.54 -41.17 -0.83
CA ALA A 8 -35.65 -39.93 -0.09
C ALA A 8 -34.93 -38.81 -0.87
N LEU A 9 -35.71 -37.94 -1.52
CA LEU A 9 -35.25 -36.64 -2.02
C LEU A 9 -34.83 -35.78 -0.81
N SER A 10 -33.54 -35.66 -0.57
CA SER A 10 -33.00 -34.60 0.30
C SER A 10 -32.80 -33.35 -0.55
N LEU A 11 -33.55 -32.32 -0.19
CA LEU A 11 -33.62 -31.01 -0.83
C LEU A 11 -32.23 -30.37 -0.96
N PHE A 12 -31.83 -30.03 -2.19
CA PHE A 12 -30.73 -29.12 -2.46
C PHE A 12 -31.14 -27.71 -2.02
N ALA A 13 -30.81 -27.34 -0.79
CA ALA A 13 -30.69 -25.94 -0.43
C ALA A 13 -29.36 -25.43 -1.03
N GLN A 14 -29.43 -24.93 -2.27
CA GLN A 14 -28.40 -24.06 -2.83
C GLN A 14 -28.31 -22.82 -1.93
N GLY A 15 -27.42 -22.88 -0.94
CA GLY A 15 -26.87 -21.68 -0.33
C GLY A 15 -26.26 -20.88 -1.48
N ALA A 16 -26.87 -19.74 -1.81
CA ALA A 16 -26.20 -18.72 -2.59
C ALA A 16 -24.78 -18.55 -2.03
N PRO A 17 -23.75 -18.42 -2.87
CA PRO A 17 -22.41 -18.19 -2.36
C PRO A 17 -22.50 -16.98 -1.44
N ALA A 18 -22.28 -17.20 -0.15
CA ALA A 18 -22.09 -16.13 0.80
C ALA A 18 -21.01 -15.25 0.16
N ALA A 19 -21.41 -14.04 -0.24
CA ALA A 19 -20.46 -13.03 -0.69
C ALA A 19 -19.39 -13.01 0.39
N ALA A 20 -18.18 -13.45 0.03
CA ALA A 20 -17.08 -13.53 0.96
C ALA A 20 -17.02 -12.18 1.67
N ALA A 21 -17.28 -12.17 2.98
CA ALA A 21 -17.18 -10.97 3.76
C ALA A 21 -15.75 -10.45 3.53
N ASN A 22 -15.63 -9.32 2.84
CA ASN A 22 -14.34 -8.68 2.66
C ASN A 22 -13.76 -8.51 4.07
N PRO A 23 -12.58 -9.06 4.39
CA PRO A 23 -11.97 -8.79 5.67
C PRO A 23 -11.91 -7.27 5.84
N ALA A 24 -12.40 -6.79 6.98
CA ALA A 24 -12.51 -5.36 7.26
C ALA A 24 -11.16 -4.70 6.95
N GLU A 25 -11.15 -3.77 6.01
CA GLU A 25 -9.93 -3.17 5.51
C GLU A 25 -9.26 -2.33 6.63
N ALA A 26 -7.95 -2.48 6.82
CA ALA A 26 -7.19 -1.80 7.88
C ALA A 26 -7.52 -0.30 7.96
N PRO A 27 -7.61 0.33 9.13
CA PRO A 27 -7.99 1.74 9.23
C PRO A 27 -6.98 2.67 8.54
N PHE A 28 -7.42 3.86 8.14
CA PHE A 28 -6.51 4.91 7.67
C PHE A 28 -5.65 5.43 8.83
N PRO A 29 -4.36 5.72 8.61
CA PRO A 29 -3.53 6.44 9.58
C PRO A 29 -4.13 7.81 9.92
N VAL A 30 -3.93 8.26 11.16
CA VAL A 30 -4.37 9.58 11.61
C VAL A 30 -3.76 10.66 10.72
N GLY A 31 -4.59 11.57 10.20
CA GLY A 31 -4.17 12.69 9.37
C GLY A 31 -3.85 12.34 7.90
N ALA A 32 -3.91 11.05 7.52
CA ALA A 32 -3.81 10.66 6.12
C ALA A 32 -5.12 10.96 5.37
N PRO A 33 -5.08 11.26 4.06
CA PRO A 33 -6.28 11.34 3.23
C PRO A 33 -7.05 10.01 3.23
N THR A 34 -8.37 10.08 3.10
CA THR A 34 -9.26 8.90 3.12
C THR A 34 -9.77 8.51 1.74
N ASP A 35 -9.51 9.31 0.71
CA ASP A 35 -9.78 8.97 -0.69
C ASP A 35 -8.63 8.16 -1.29
N ASP A 36 -8.93 7.26 -2.24
CA ASP A 36 -7.92 6.34 -2.81
C ASP A 36 -6.75 7.09 -3.48
N TYR A 37 -7.00 8.23 -4.15
CA TYR A 37 -5.97 9.02 -4.83
C TYR A 37 -5.04 9.71 -3.83
N GLY A 38 -5.62 10.52 -2.94
CA GLY A 38 -4.88 11.20 -1.88
C GLY A 38 -4.13 10.24 -0.97
N PHE A 39 -4.74 9.10 -0.62
CA PHE A 39 -4.07 8.11 0.23
C PHE A 39 -2.91 7.41 -0.48
N THR A 40 -3.06 7.05 -1.76
CA THR A 40 -1.96 6.48 -2.55
C THR A 40 -0.80 7.47 -2.68
N ALA A 41 -1.10 8.76 -2.94
CA ALA A 41 -0.12 9.83 -2.97
C ALA A 41 0.58 10.05 -1.61
N TRP A 42 -0.17 9.95 -0.51
CA TRP A 42 0.39 9.98 0.84
C TRP A 42 1.33 8.78 1.09
N CYS A 43 0.93 7.56 0.70
CA CYS A 43 1.77 6.36 0.81
C CYS A 43 3.07 6.50 0.00
N TYR A 44 3.01 7.10 -1.20
CA TYR A 44 4.19 7.42 -2.01
C TYR A 44 5.17 8.33 -1.24
N GLY A 45 4.66 9.41 -0.64
CA GLY A 45 5.51 10.31 0.15
C GLY A 45 6.12 9.64 1.39
N ALA A 46 5.32 8.84 2.11
CA ALA A 46 5.73 8.14 3.32
C ALA A 46 6.81 7.08 3.04
N VAL A 47 6.59 6.22 2.04
CA VAL A 47 7.56 5.18 1.64
C VAL A 47 8.80 5.80 1.01
N GLY A 48 8.65 6.86 0.21
CA GLY A 48 9.79 7.58 -0.35
C GLY A 48 10.72 8.11 0.73
N GLY A 49 10.17 8.76 1.78
CA GLY A 49 10.98 9.23 2.90
C GLY A 49 11.65 8.10 3.69
N TYR A 50 10.99 6.95 3.84
CA TYR A 50 11.58 5.78 4.50
C TYR A 50 12.79 5.25 3.74
N ILE A 51 12.69 5.12 2.42
CA ILE A 51 13.79 4.64 1.55
C ILE A 51 14.93 5.65 1.50
N ASP A 52 14.62 6.95 1.39
CA ASP A 52 15.62 8.02 1.35
C ASP A 52 16.49 8.07 2.62
N LEU A 53 15.98 7.58 3.75
CA LEU A 53 16.70 7.53 5.02
C LEU A 53 17.61 6.32 5.17
N TYR A 54 17.52 5.31 4.31
CA TYR A 54 18.21 4.03 4.46
C TYR A 54 19.70 4.19 4.75
N ASP A 55 20.46 4.85 3.86
CA ASP A 55 21.91 4.99 4.03
C ASP A 55 22.29 5.82 5.26
N LYS A 56 21.42 6.73 5.69
CA LYS A 56 21.62 7.56 6.87
C LYS A 56 21.48 6.77 8.17
N VAL A 57 20.53 5.84 8.24
CA VAL A 57 20.18 5.13 9.49
C VAL A 57 20.94 3.83 9.65
N MET A 58 21.32 3.16 8.55
CA MET A 58 21.93 1.82 8.60
C MET A 58 23.16 1.68 9.51
N PRO A 59 24.11 2.63 9.59
CA PRO A 59 25.24 2.50 10.51
C PRO A 59 24.81 2.37 11.98
N GLU A 60 23.74 3.08 12.36
CA GLU A 60 23.21 3.03 13.71
C GLU A 60 22.31 1.81 13.91
N VAL A 61 21.55 1.39 12.89
CA VAL A 61 20.81 0.11 12.90
C VAL A 61 21.75 -1.07 13.14
N GLU A 62 22.88 -1.11 12.45
CA GLU A 62 23.90 -2.15 12.66
C GLU A 62 24.46 -2.14 14.08
N ARG A 63 24.71 -0.95 14.64
CA ARG A 63 25.15 -0.81 16.03
C ARG A 63 24.10 -1.34 17.01
N ILE A 64 22.82 -0.99 16.78
CA ILE A 64 21.68 -1.41 17.61
C ILE A 64 21.52 -2.93 17.56
N GLU A 65 21.48 -3.54 16.37
CA GLU A 65 21.34 -5.00 16.20
C GLU A 65 22.48 -5.78 16.86
N ARG A 66 23.72 -5.27 16.83
CA ARG A 66 24.86 -5.89 17.51
C ARG A 66 24.78 -5.76 19.03
N ALA A 67 24.30 -4.62 19.54
CA ALA A 67 24.15 -4.38 20.97
C ALA A 67 22.98 -5.16 21.57
N TRP A 68 21.91 -5.34 20.80
CA TRP A 68 20.68 -6.02 21.21
C TRP A 68 20.19 -6.97 20.11
N PRO A 69 20.83 -8.14 19.94
CA PRO A 69 20.46 -9.08 18.89
C PRO A 69 19.01 -9.56 19.03
N SER A 70 18.32 -9.64 17.90
CA SER A 70 17.03 -10.32 17.82
C SER A 70 17.19 -11.83 18.11
N PRO A 71 16.10 -12.56 18.44
CA PRO A 71 16.15 -14.02 18.61
C PRO A 71 16.67 -14.78 17.37
N SER A 72 16.52 -14.20 16.17
CA SER A 72 17.06 -14.77 14.92
C SER A 72 18.56 -14.52 14.70
N GLY A 73 19.18 -13.68 15.54
CA GLY A 73 20.59 -13.29 15.44
C GLY A 73 20.85 -12.12 14.49
N VAL A 74 21.99 -11.47 14.68
CA VAL A 74 22.40 -10.24 13.97
C VAL A 74 22.42 -10.42 12.46
N ASP A 75 23.06 -11.49 11.96
CA ASP A 75 23.21 -11.72 10.52
C ASP A 75 21.87 -11.94 9.81
N ALA A 76 20.89 -12.53 10.51
CA ALA A 76 19.54 -12.69 9.99
C ALA A 76 18.80 -11.35 9.96
N SER A 77 18.85 -10.58 11.05
CA SER A 77 18.26 -9.24 11.12
C SER A 77 18.79 -8.33 10.00
N LEU A 78 20.12 -8.27 9.83
CA LEU A 78 20.76 -7.34 8.89
C LEU A 78 20.43 -7.65 7.42
N LYS A 79 20.04 -8.89 7.10
CA LYS A 79 19.58 -9.26 5.75
C LYS A 79 18.18 -8.71 5.43
N VAL A 80 17.36 -8.40 6.43
CA VAL A 80 15.98 -7.92 6.23
C VAL A 80 15.98 -6.48 5.71
N TYR A 81 16.86 -5.62 6.20
CA TYR A 81 16.82 -4.19 5.85
C TYR A 81 16.99 -3.89 4.36
N PRO A 82 17.95 -4.49 3.62
CA PRO A 82 18.02 -4.34 2.17
C PRO A 82 16.75 -4.82 1.46
N GLN A 83 16.14 -5.92 1.92
CA GLN A 83 14.91 -6.47 1.33
C GLN A 83 13.73 -5.52 1.53
N LEU A 84 13.63 -4.86 2.68
CA LEU A 84 12.62 -3.84 2.93
C LEU A 84 12.80 -2.62 2.02
N ARG A 85 14.04 -2.20 1.78
CA ARG A 85 14.34 -1.12 0.82
C ARG A 85 13.93 -1.51 -0.60
N ASP A 86 14.27 -2.72 -1.03
CA ASP A 86 13.91 -3.24 -2.36
C ASP A 86 12.39 -3.38 -2.52
N GLN A 87 11.69 -3.84 -1.49
CA GLN A 87 10.24 -3.90 -1.47
C GLN A 87 9.64 -2.49 -1.55
N GLY A 88 10.16 -1.54 -0.76
CA GLY A 88 9.76 -0.15 -0.84
C GLY A 88 9.93 0.43 -2.25
N ALA A 89 11.03 0.12 -2.94
CA ALA A 89 11.25 0.56 -4.31
C ALA A 89 10.21 -0.01 -5.31
N LYS A 90 9.73 -1.24 -5.08
CA LYS A 90 8.62 -1.81 -5.86
C LYS A 90 7.30 -1.12 -5.55
N ASP A 91 7.03 -0.85 -4.28
CA ASP A 91 5.82 -0.15 -3.84
C ASP A 91 5.78 1.27 -4.41
N MET A 92 6.92 1.98 -4.46
CA MET A 92 7.03 3.30 -5.09
C MET A 92 6.62 3.28 -6.56
N LYS A 93 6.98 2.23 -7.32
CA LYS A 93 6.57 2.08 -8.72
C LYS A 93 5.06 1.82 -8.83
N LEU A 94 4.50 0.98 -7.96
CA LEU A 94 3.07 0.74 -7.89
C LEU A 94 2.29 2.05 -7.63
N PHE A 95 2.72 2.82 -6.63
CA PHE A 95 2.06 4.06 -6.26
C PHE A 95 2.18 5.12 -7.36
N ALA A 96 3.37 5.31 -7.93
CA ALA A 96 3.56 6.24 -9.05
C ALA A 96 2.65 5.89 -10.23
N GLY A 97 2.63 4.62 -10.65
CA GLY A 97 1.77 4.18 -11.75
C GLY A 97 0.27 4.38 -11.48
N ALA A 98 -0.17 4.16 -10.24
CA ALA A 98 -1.56 4.39 -9.86
C ALA A 98 -1.93 5.89 -9.83
N ILE A 99 -1.04 6.75 -9.34
CA ILE A 99 -1.21 8.22 -9.33
C ILE A 99 -1.28 8.76 -10.76
N GLU A 100 -0.32 8.40 -11.61
CA GLU A 100 -0.28 8.82 -13.01
C GLU A 100 -1.49 8.33 -13.80
N ALA A 101 -1.94 7.09 -13.56
CA ALA A 101 -3.14 6.56 -14.19
C ALA A 101 -4.38 7.37 -13.78
N ALA A 102 -4.52 7.68 -12.49
CA ALA A 102 -5.64 8.46 -11.98
C ALA A 102 -5.63 9.89 -12.54
N GLU A 103 -4.48 10.55 -12.58
CA GLU A 103 -4.33 11.89 -13.15
C GLU A 103 -4.70 11.92 -14.64
N ARG A 104 -4.27 10.91 -15.41
CA ARG A 104 -4.59 10.80 -16.84
C ARG A 104 -6.07 10.53 -17.09
N ALA A 105 -6.72 9.73 -16.23
CA ALA A 105 -8.12 9.36 -16.37
C ALA A 105 -9.10 10.42 -15.82
N SER A 106 -8.59 11.40 -15.07
CA SER A 106 -9.41 12.39 -14.41
C SER A 106 -9.97 13.42 -15.41
N PRO A 107 -11.26 13.81 -15.32
CA PRO A 107 -11.83 14.89 -16.12
C PRO A 107 -11.37 16.29 -15.64
N THR A 108 -10.73 16.37 -14.46
CA THR A 108 -10.20 17.60 -13.87
C THR A 108 -8.73 17.42 -13.47
N VAL A 109 -7.99 18.52 -13.37
CA VAL A 109 -6.59 18.49 -12.93
C VAL A 109 -6.53 18.24 -11.42
N ILE A 110 -5.99 17.09 -11.01
CA ILE A 110 -5.88 16.67 -9.61
C ILE A 110 -4.44 16.63 -9.06
N ALA A 111 -3.44 16.92 -9.89
CA ALA A 111 -2.02 16.79 -9.54
C ALA A 111 -1.58 17.61 -8.31
N GLU A 112 -2.15 18.79 -8.08
CA GLU A 112 -1.82 19.61 -6.90
C GLU A 112 -2.31 18.96 -5.59
N GLN A 113 -3.45 18.25 -5.63
CA GLN A 113 -3.90 17.44 -4.49
C GLN A 113 -2.92 16.31 -4.22
N GLY A 114 -2.46 15.62 -5.28
CA GLY A 114 -1.44 14.57 -5.19
C GLY A 114 -0.14 15.08 -4.57
N LYS A 115 0.39 16.21 -5.06
CA LYS A 115 1.59 16.86 -4.52
C LYS A 115 1.46 17.21 -3.04
N SER A 116 0.32 17.77 -2.63
CA SER A 116 0.03 18.07 -1.22
C SER A 116 0.01 16.81 -0.36
N ALA A 117 -0.62 15.74 -0.84
CA ALA A 117 -0.68 14.45 -0.15
C ALA A 117 0.70 13.79 -0.05
N ILE A 118 1.52 13.81 -1.10
CA ILE A 118 2.92 13.36 -1.08
C ILE A 118 3.70 14.12 -0.01
N GLY A 119 3.56 15.44 0.05
CA GLY A 119 4.18 16.28 1.06
C GLY A 119 3.78 15.86 2.49
N LYS A 120 2.49 15.62 2.73
CA LYS A 120 1.98 15.11 4.02
C LYS A 120 2.54 13.73 4.37
N GLY A 121 2.64 12.84 3.39
CA GLY A 121 3.23 11.51 3.55
C GLY A 121 4.70 11.57 3.93
N ARG A 122 5.48 12.37 3.19
CA ARG A 122 6.89 12.63 3.52
C ARG A 122 7.04 13.33 4.88
N GLY A 123 6.00 14.07 5.28
CA GLY A 123 5.85 14.75 6.57
C GLY A 123 6.17 13.88 7.79
N ILE A 124 5.90 12.57 7.73
CA ILE A 124 6.17 11.64 8.85
C ILE A 124 7.67 11.57 9.20
N TRP A 125 8.55 11.93 8.26
CA TRP A 125 10.00 11.88 8.40
C TRP A 125 10.65 13.26 8.60
N THR A 126 9.87 14.33 8.77
CA THR A 126 10.38 15.71 8.91
C THR A 126 11.35 15.89 10.07
N GLY A 127 11.16 15.15 11.17
CA GLY A 127 12.07 15.16 12.31
C GLY A 127 13.43 14.48 12.05
N ALA A 128 13.63 13.80 10.92
CA ALA A 128 14.83 13.00 10.68
C ALA A 128 16.11 13.83 10.56
N ALA A 129 16.04 15.11 10.18
CA ALA A 129 17.20 15.98 10.07
C ALA A 129 17.73 16.41 11.45
N THR A 130 16.85 16.59 12.43
CA THR A 130 17.16 17.16 13.74
C THR A 130 17.12 16.13 14.88
N SER A 131 16.71 14.89 14.60
CA SER A 131 16.67 13.81 15.58
C SER A 131 18.06 13.29 15.92
N ASP A 132 18.23 12.84 17.16
CA ASP A 132 19.34 11.98 17.54
C ASP A 132 19.40 10.72 16.65
N LYS A 133 20.61 10.24 16.34
CA LYS A 133 20.82 9.12 15.43
C LYS A 133 20.18 7.83 15.92
N ALA A 134 20.32 7.51 17.21
CA ALA A 134 19.74 6.30 17.80
C ALA A 134 18.22 6.35 17.77
N LYS A 135 17.63 7.51 18.13
CA LYS A 135 16.18 7.72 18.07
C LYS A 135 15.64 7.59 16.65
N LEU A 136 16.33 8.17 15.67
CA LEU A 136 15.94 8.06 14.27
C LEU A 136 16.01 6.62 13.77
N ALA A 137 17.11 5.90 14.07
CA ALA A 137 17.26 4.51 13.68
C ALA A 137 16.19 3.60 14.30
N GLN A 138 15.90 3.76 15.59
CA GLN A 138 14.82 3.02 16.26
C GLN A 138 13.44 3.28 15.65
N ALA A 139 13.12 4.56 15.38
CA ALA A 139 11.87 4.93 14.73
C ALA A 139 11.77 4.32 13.33
N TRP A 140 12.87 4.34 12.57
CA TRP A 140 12.94 3.75 11.24
C TRP A 140 12.79 2.22 11.27
N MET A 141 13.50 1.52 12.16
CA MET A 141 13.42 0.06 12.32
C MET A 141 12.00 -0.41 12.69
N GLY A 142 11.29 0.38 13.51
CA GLY A 142 9.94 0.05 13.97
C GLY A 142 8.83 0.45 13.00
N TRP A 143 9.15 1.12 11.90
CA TRP A 143 8.16 1.63 10.96
C TRP A 143 7.91 0.64 9.82
N THR A 144 6.65 0.52 9.42
CA THR A 144 6.25 -0.24 8.24
C THR A 144 5.17 0.54 7.48
N PRO A 145 5.12 0.46 6.13
CA PRO A 145 4.03 1.05 5.38
C PRO A 145 2.68 0.52 5.88
N PRO A 146 1.65 1.38 6.00
CA PRO A 146 0.31 0.92 6.36
C PRO A 146 -0.16 -0.18 5.40
N ALA A 147 -0.73 -1.27 5.95
CA ALA A 147 -1.20 -2.41 5.17
C ALA A 147 -2.23 -2.03 4.07
N ARG A 148 -2.92 -0.89 4.24
CA ARG A 148 -3.86 -0.33 3.28
C ARG A 148 -3.20 0.23 2.01
N CYS A 149 -1.91 0.58 2.02
CA CYS A 149 -1.26 1.29 0.92
C CYS A 149 -1.31 0.54 -0.41
N ALA A 150 -0.83 -0.71 -0.46
CA ALA A 150 -0.80 -1.49 -1.70
C ALA A 150 -2.21 -1.82 -2.24
N PRO A 151 -3.17 -2.31 -1.43
CA PRO A 151 -4.55 -2.53 -1.90
C PRO A 151 -5.22 -1.27 -2.44
N THR A 152 -4.98 -0.11 -1.80
CA THR A 152 -5.57 1.16 -2.23
C THR A 152 -5.02 1.62 -3.57
N ALA A 153 -3.70 1.51 -3.77
CA ALA A 153 -3.08 1.83 -5.04
C ALA A 153 -3.58 0.93 -6.18
N GLN A 154 -3.73 -0.37 -5.91
CA GLN A 154 -4.28 -1.33 -6.87
C GLN A 154 -5.73 -1.00 -7.24
N ARG A 155 -6.57 -0.65 -6.26
CA ARG A 155 -7.95 -0.18 -6.52
C ARG A 155 -7.98 1.10 -7.32
N LEU A 156 -7.13 2.07 -6.98
CA LEU A 156 -7.02 3.34 -7.70
C LEU A 156 -6.67 3.10 -9.17
N GLN A 157 -5.66 2.29 -9.42
CA GLN A 157 -5.22 1.96 -10.77
C GLN A 157 -6.31 1.22 -11.57
N ALA A 158 -7.02 0.28 -10.94
CA ALA A 158 -8.13 -0.42 -11.56
C ALA A 158 -9.27 0.55 -11.95
N LYS A 159 -9.67 1.44 -11.03
CA LYS A 159 -10.68 2.49 -11.30
C LYS A 159 -10.25 3.41 -12.44
N ALA A 160 -9.02 3.91 -12.40
CA ALA A 160 -8.47 4.78 -13.44
C ALA A 160 -8.47 4.11 -14.83
N SER A 161 -8.11 2.83 -14.90
CA SER A 161 -8.16 2.05 -16.14
C SER A 161 -9.59 1.94 -16.70
N LEU A 162 -10.59 1.71 -15.84
CA LEU A 162 -12.00 1.66 -16.25
C LEU A 162 -12.50 3.02 -16.75
N PHE A 163 -12.21 4.10 -16.03
CA PHE A 163 -12.60 5.45 -16.45
C PHE A 163 -11.93 5.86 -17.76
N GLY A 164 -10.62 5.60 -17.91
CA GLY A 164 -9.91 5.90 -19.16
C GLY A 164 -10.50 5.16 -20.36
N LYS A 165 -10.86 3.88 -20.19
CA LYS A 165 -11.54 3.10 -21.25
C LYS A 165 -12.92 3.66 -21.57
N ALA A 166 -13.71 4.05 -20.57
CA ALA A 166 -15.05 4.60 -20.77
C ALA A 166 -15.01 5.95 -21.52
N LEU A 167 -14.08 6.84 -21.15
CA LEU A 167 -13.91 8.13 -21.82
C LEU A 167 -13.45 7.95 -23.28
N ASN A 168 -12.52 7.02 -23.54
CA ASN A 168 -12.06 6.72 -24.90
C ASN A 168 -13.13 6.04 -25.75
N ALA A 169 -13.96 5.15 -25.17
CA ALA A 169 -15.07 4.52 -25.88
C ALA A 169 -16.15 5.53 -26.30
N ASN A 170 -16.32 6.61 -25.53
CA ASN A 170 -17.24 7.71 -25.83
C ASN A 170 -16.64 8.79 -26.75
N ASN A 171 -15.34 8.72 -27.05
CA ASN A 171 -14.66 9.48 -28.08
C ASN A 171 -14.26 8.55 -29.24
N PRO A 172 -15.20 7.92 -29.97
CA PRO A 172 -14.86 7.32 -31.25
C PRO A 172 -14.38 8.49 -32.12
N GLY A 173 -13.08 8.54 -32.42
CA GLY A 173 -12.45 9.68 -33.06
C GLY A 173 -13.29 10.21 -34.22
N THR A 174 -13.48 11.53 -34.22
CA THR A 174 -13.60 12.29 -35.46
C THR A 174 -12.46 11.87 -36.38
N GLN A 175 -12.77 10.94 -37.29
CA GLN A 175 -12.03 10.74 -38.53
C GLN A 175 -12.60 11.69 -39.58
#